data_AF-K8EFM6-F1
#
_entry.id   AF-K8EFM6-F1
#
_cell.length_a   1.000
_cell.length_b   1.000
_cell.length_c   1.000
_cell.angle_alpha   90.00
_cell.angle_beta   90.00
_cell.angle_gamma   90.00
#
_symmetry.space_group_name_H-M   'P 1'
#
loop_
_entity.id
_entity.type
_entity.pdbx_description
1 polymer ?
#
loop_
_entity_poly.entity_id
_entity_poly.type
_entity_poly.pdbx_seq_one_letter_code
_entity_poly.pdbx_strand_id
1 'polypeptide(L)' 'MNRTIILRMDYLHFIKKYQRYEKRHSNIAAHISPAFRCKEGDKVVVGQCRPLSKTVRFNVLKVIPAGASSGKGFVAN' A
#
# COMPACT_ATOMS: atom_id res chain seq x y z
N MET A 1 -6.09 -10.64 -11.78
CA MET A 1 -7.10 -9.91 -10.97
C MET A 1 -7.60 -8.73 -11.79
N ASN A 2 -8.92 -8.53 -11.90
CA ASN A 2 -9.46 -7.34 -12.53
C ASN A 2 -9.79 -6.31 -11.45
N ARG A 3 -9.32 -5.06 -11.59
CA ARG A 3 -9.57 -3.95 -10.65
C ARG A 3 -9.27 -4.24 -9.17
N THR A 4 -8.33 -5.15 -8.90
CA THR A 4 -7.87 -5.47 -7.54
C THR A 4 -6.36 -5.52 -7.54
N ILE A 5 -5.74 -4.88 -6.55
CA ILE A 5 -4.30 -4.84 -6.35
C ILE A 5 -3.92 -5.56 -5.05
N ILE A 6 -2.70 -6.08 -5.01
CA ILE A 6 -2.09 -6.62 -3.80
C ILE A 6 -1.05 -5.60 -3.33
N LEU A 7 -1.19 -5.17 -2.09
CA LEU A 7 -0.28 -4.26 -1.41
C LEU A 7 0.58 -5.06 -0.46
N ARG A 8 1.86 -4.73 -0.43
CA ARG A 8 2.79 -5.27 0.57
C ARG A 8 3.06 -4.21 1.62
N MET A 9 2.72 -4.51 2.88
CA MET A 9 3.10 -3.69 4.02
C MET A 9 4.32 -4.33 4.68
N ASP A 10 5.49 -3.76 4.44
CA ASP A 10 6.70 -4.10 5.19
C ASP A 10 6.68 -3.37 6.53
N TYR A 11 6.92 -4.09 7.62
CA TYR A 11 7.01 -3.54 8.96
C TYR A 11 8.11 -4.24 9.78
N LEU A 12 8.59 -3.54 10.80
CA LEU A 12 9.59 -4.06 11.72
C LEU A 12 8.90 -4.62 12.96
N HIS A 13 9.07 -5.91 13.22
CA HIS A 13 8.57 -6.57 14.40
C HIS A 13 9.67 -6.65 15.47
N PHE A 14 9.42 -6.07 16.64
CA PHE A 14 10.39 -6.03 17.73
C PHE A 14 10.41 -7.34 18.52
N ILE A 15 11.58 -7.97 18.65
CA ILE A 15 11.77 -9.18 19.45
C ILE A 15 12.34 -8.80 20.81
N LYS A 16 11.47 -8.83 21.84
CA LYS A 16 11.81 -8.42 23.22
C LYS A 16 13.04 -9.14 23.79
N LYS A 17 13.19 -10.45 23.52
CA LYS A 17 14.32 -11.26 24.02
C LYS A 17 15.69 -10.77 23.53
N TYR A 18 15.77 -10.31 22.28
CA TYR A 18 17.04 -9.93 21.65
C TYR A 18 17.21 -8.42 21.51
N GLN A 19 16.21 -7.62 21.91
CA GLN A 19 16.16 -6.17 21.71
C GLN A 19 16.47 -5.75 20.27
N ARG A 20 16.01 -6.56 19.29
CA ARG A 20 16.26 -6.36 17.85
C ARG A 20 14.95 -6.35 17.09
N TYR A 21 14.96 -5.71 15.92
CA TYR A 21 13.84 -5.73 14.99
C TYR A 21 14.06 -6.77 13.88
N GLU A 22 13.02 -7.51 13.57
CA GLU A 22 12.93 -8.42 12.43
C GLU A 22 12.07 -7.79 11.33
N LYS A 23 12.48 -7.91 10.06
CA LYS A 23 11.65 -7.49 8.92
C LYS A 23 10.53 -8.50 8.69
N ARG A 24 9.28 -8.04 8.73
CA ARG A 24 8.10 -8.81 8.36
C ARG A 24 7.30 -8.08 7.30
N HIS A 25 6.45 -8.82 6.61
CA HIS A 25 5.51 -8.24 5.67
C HIS A 25 4.16 -8.93 5.74
N SER A 26 3.11 -8.17 5.43
CA SER A 26 1.77 -8.69 5.20
C SER A 26 1.27 -8.22 3.84
N ASN A 27 0.52 -9.09 3.16
CA ASN A 27 -0.08 -8.79 1.88
C ASN A 27 -1.56 -8.48 2.08
N ILE A 28 -2.00 -7.32 1.61
CA ILE A 28 -3.38 -6.84 1.71
C ILE A 28 -3.97 -6.71 0.31
N ALA A 29 -5.14 -7.28 0.09
CA ALA A 29 -5.89 -7.13 -1.14
C ALA A 29 -6.80 -5.88 -1.06
N ALA A 30 -6.68 -4.99 -2.05
CA ALA A 30 -7.48 -3.78 -2.14
C ALA A 30 -8.13 -3.65 -3.53
N HIS A 31 -9.37 -3.18 -3.57
CA HIS A 31 -10.03 -2.82 -4.82
C HIS A 31 -9.46 -1.50 -5.34
N ILE A 32 -9.25 -1.39 -6.65
CA ILE A 32 -8.82 -0.16 -7.32
C ILE A 32 -9.92 0.33 -8.25
N SER A 33 -10.36 1.57 -8.04
CA SER A 33 -11.26 2.25 -8.98
C SER A 33 -10.53 2.51 -10.31
N PRO A 34 -11.17 2.35 -11.48
CA PRO A 34 -10.57 2.63 -12.79
C PRO A 34 -10.03 4.05 -12.97
N ALA A 35 -10.47 5.00 -12.13
CA ALA A 35 -9.95 6.37 -12.11
C ALA A 35 -8.47 6.45 -11.72
N PHE A 36 -7.96 5.47 -10.97
CA PHE A 36 -6.57 5.43 -10.53
C PHE A 36 -5.73 4.57 -11.48
N ARG A 37 -4.63 5.15 -11.98
CA ARG A 37 -3.61 4.43 -12.75
C ARG A 37 -2.44 4.10 -11.82
N CYS A 38 -2.39 2.87 -11.32
CA CYS A 38 -1.28 2.37 -10.52
C CYS A 38 -0.34 1.49 -11.34
N LYS A 39 0.95 1.56 -11.03
CA LYS A 39 1.97 0.60 -11.47
C LYS A 39 2.55 -0.12 -10.25
N GLU A 40 3.27 -1.20 -10.51
CA GLU A 40 4.02 -1.90 -9.47
C GLU A 40 5.09 -0.96 -8.88
N GLY A 41 5.21 -0.95 -7.55
CA GLY A 41 6.14 -0.07 -6.83
C GLY A 41 5.55 1.28 -6.39
N ASP A 42 4.36 1.67 -6.87
CA ASP A 42 3.68 2.86 -6.36
C ASP A 42 3.22 2.67 -4.91
N LYS A 43 3.35 3.73 -4.11
CA LYS A 43 2.83 3.75 -2.74
C LYS A 43 1.36 4.11 -2.78
N VAL A 44 0.54 3.38 -2.05
CA VAL A 44 -0.91 3.55 -2.09
C VAL A 44 -1.46 3.72 -0.68
N VAL A 45 -2.36 4.68 -0.51
CA VAL A 45 -3.15 4.83 0.71
C VAL A 45 -4.48 4.11 0.50
N VAL A 46 -4.77 3.18 1.40
CA VAL A 46 -6.02 2.42 1.40
C VAL A 46 -6.87 2.76 2.61
N GLY A 47 -8.19 2.73 2.41
CA GLY A 47 -9.19 2.82 3.47
C GLY A 47 -9.92 1.50 3.64
N GLN A 48 -10.27 1.17 4.88
CA GLN A 48 -11.15 0.04 5.17
C GLN A 48 -12.55 0.32 4.62
N CYS A 49 -13.19 -0.72 4.08
CA CYS A 49 -14.57 -0.64 3.59
C CYS A 49 -15.36 -1.91 3.98
N ARG A 50 -16.65 -1.94 3.60
CA ARG A 50 -17.42 -3.19 3.67
C ARG A 50 -16.71 -4.31 2.89
N PRO A 51 -16.94 -5.59 3.22
CA PRO A 51 -16.45 -6.69 2.40
C PRO A 51 -16.95 -6.55 0.95
N LEU A 52 -16.01 -6.44 0.00
CA LEU A 52 -16.29 -6.38 -1.44
C LEU A 52 -16.15 -7.75 -2.10
N SER A 53 -15.27 -8.59 -1.56
CA SER A 53 -15.06 -9.98 -1.99
C SER A 53 -14.50 -10.80 -0.81
N LYS A 54 -14.15 -12.06 -1.05
CA LYS A 54 -13.61 -12.99 -0.03
C LYS A 54 -12.43 -12.38 0.74
N THR A 55 -11.50 -11.78 0.03
CA THR A 55 -10.26 -11.21 0.59
C THR A 55 -10.24 -9.68 0.57
N VAL A 56 -11.04 -9.04 -0.28
CA VAL A 56 -11.02 -7.58 -0.48
C VAL A 56 -11.94 -6.89 0.53
N ARG A 57 -11.31 -6.20 1.49
CA ARG A 57 -11.96 -5.37 2.53
C ARG A 57 -11.46 -3.93 2.53
N PHE A 58 -10.65 -3.57 1.55
CA PHE A 58 -10.01 -2.27 1.42
C PHE A 58 -10.24 -1.70 0.02
N ASN A 59 -10.31 -0.37 -0.06
CA ASN A 59 -10.36 0.37 -1.32
C ASN A 59 -9.21 1.38 -1.38
N VAL A 60 -8.67 1.60 -2.58
CA VAL A 60 -7.65 2.60 -2.83
C VAL A 60 -8.24 4.00 -2.76
N LEU A 61 -7.62 4.87 -1.96
CA LEU A 61 -8.02 6.27 -1.78
C LEU A 61 -7.09 7.24 -2.51
N LYS A 62 -5.78 6.99 -2.46
CA LYS A 62 -4.76 7.85 -3.07
C LYS A 62 -3.57 7.03 -3.55
N VAL A 63 -3.05 7.40 -4.71
CA VAL A 63 -1.85 6.81 -5.31
C VAL A 63 -0.73 7.84 -5.23
N ILE A 64 0.42 7.43 -4.71
CA ILE A 64 1.65 8.22 -4.62
C ILE A 64 2.64 7.57 -5.58
N PRO A 65 2.86 8.16 -6.77
CA PRO A 65 3.73 7.57 -7.79
C PRO A 65 5.18 7.54 -7.30
N ALA A 66 5.85 6.40 -7.47
CA ALA A 66 7.25 6.25 -7.04
C ALA A 66 8.25 6.98 -7.96
N GLY A 67 7.83 7.30 -9.20
CA GLY A 67 8.71 7.78 -10.28
C GLY A 67 8.57 9.25 -10.66
N ALA A 68 8.27 10.17 -9.72
CA ALA A 68 8.34 11.61 -10.02
C ALA A 68 9.79 12.12 -10.01
N SER A 69 10.61 11.64 -10.95
CA SER A 69 11.85 12.29 -11.38
C SER A 69 11.56 13.28 -12.52
N SER A 70 10.55 14.14 -12.35
CA SER A 70 10.24 15.23 -13.27
C SER A 70 9.72 16.42 -12.45
N GLY A 71 10.66 17.27 -12.01
CA GLY A 71 10.41 18.53 -11.34
C GLY A 71 10.57 18.46 -9.82
N LYS A 72 11.52 19.23 -9.28
CA LYS A 72 11.73 19.42 -7.84
C LYS A 72 10.43 19.92 -7.18
N GLY A 73 9.68 19.04 -6.54
CA GLY A 73 8.54 19.38 -5.70
C GLY A 73 8.93 19.29 -4.23
N PHE A 74 9.07 20.45 -3.58
CA PHE A 74 9.24 20.54 -2.13
C PHE A 74 7.99 19.98 -1.44
N VAL A 75 8.15 19.01 -0.55
CA VAL A 75 7.08 18.51 0.31
C VAL A 75 7.35 19.06 1.71
N ALA A 76 6.53 20.02 2.13
CA ALA A 76 6.49 20.46 3.53
C ALA A 76 5.84 19.37 4.39
N ASN A 77 6.43 19.15 5.57
CA ASN A 77 6.11 18.09 6.53
C ASN A 77 4.63 18.02 6.94
#